data_AF-A0A8E2LDN7-F1
#
_entry.id   AF-A0A8E2LDN7-F1
#
_cell.length_a   1.000
_cell.length_b   1.000
_cell.length_c   1.000
_cell.angle_alpha   90.00
_cell.angle_beta   90.00
_cell.angle_gamma   90.00
#
_symmetry.space_group_name_H-M   'P 1'
#
loop_
_entity.id
_entity.type
_entity.pdbx_description
1 polymer ?
#
loop_
_entity_poly.entity_id
_entity_poly.type
_entity_poly.pdbx_seq_one_letter_code
_entity_poly.pdbx_strand_id
1 'polypeptide(L)'
;MTRCIILLFAIGLVLVGCSSDITNSNNEKNTSVVSGDSSTDSSINTEITPSIEQNVLQDSPVYVAKREGKVIVQDSETAYEMCVKALIDYYKAIWNGSDIKLDTFIENDNLKQYMQIKIQSQYDLHSEFTDSNEVQNLDIGTWEVEYTDDVDGGFLYLKLPVQINKTTGSYGEVTEFLVRNVNGNLVIVDWYTGAKDSYDFLVRGENLTIDNPNIWNESEWVKKSERKQIEFSGSTR
;
A
#
# COMPACT_ATOMS: atom_id res chain seq x y z
N MET A 1 -27.93 -10.25 22.84
CA MET A 1 -28.67 -10.53 21.60
C MET A 1 -28.33 -9.44 20.61
N THR A 2 -27.28 -9.66 19.84
CA THR A 2 -26.76 -8.70 18.86
C THR A 2 -27.54 -8.89 17.56
N ARG A 3 -28.18 -7.84 17.05
CA ARG A 3 -28.96 -7.87 15.82
C ARG A 3 -28.03 -7.62 14.64
N CYS A 4 -27.69 -8.67 13.90
CA CYS A 4 -27.05 -8.57 12.59
C CYS A 4 -28.09 -8.05 11.59
N ILE A 5 -27.85 -6.88 10.99
CA ILE A 5 -28.63 -6.39 9.85
C ILE A 5 -27.82 -6.72 8.60
N ILE A 6 -28.28 -7.70 7.82
CA ILE A 6 -27.73 -8.03 6.51
C ILE A 6 -28.62 -7.34 5.47
N LEU A 7 -28.06 -6.38 4.73
CA LEU A 7 -28.72 -5.72 3.60
C LEU A 7 -28.27 -6.39 2.29
N LEU A 8 -29.15 -7.19 1.70
CA LEU A 8 -28.95 -7.80 0.38
C LEU A 8 -29.49 -6.87 -0.72
N PHE A 9 -28.59 -6.28 -1.51
CA PHE A 9 -28.96 -5.57 -2.72
C PHE A 9 -29.03 -6.56 -3.90
N ALA A 10 -30.24 -6.82 -4.39
CA ALA A 10 -30.45 -7.55 -5.63
C ALA A 10 -30.24 -6.60 -6.82
N ILE A 11 -29.08 -6.68 -7.48
CA ILE A 11 -28.81 -5.92 -8.71
C ILE A 11 -29.21 -6.79 -9.90
N GLY A 12 -30.28 -6.37 -10.59
CA GLY A 12 -30.72 -6.96 -11.85
C GLY A 12 -29.77 -6.58 -12.98
N LEU A 13 -29.12 -7.56 -13.60
CA LEU A 13 -28.33 -7.39 -14.81
C LEU A 13 -29.26 -7.25 -16.02
N VAL A 14 -29.35 -6.04 -16.57
CA VAL A 14 -29.94 -5.82 -17.90
C VAL A 14 -28.79 -5.76 -18.90
N LEU A 15 -28.65 -6.80 -19.71
CA LEU A 15 -27.75 -6.85 -20.86
C LEU A 15 -28.34 -5.97 -21.96
N VAL A 16 -27.67 -4.86 -22.30
CA VAL A 16 -27.93 -4.10 -23.54
C VAL A 16 -26.63 -4.08 -24.33
N GLY A 17 -26.72 -4.62 -25.55
CA GLY A 17 -25.60 -4.85 -26.46
C GLY A 17 -25.02 -3.58 -27.08
N CYS A 18 -23.76 -3.72 -27.50
CA CYS A 18 -22.97 -2.72 -28.20
C CYS A 18 -23.56 -2.34 -29.56
N SER A 19 -23.49 -1.05 -29.91
CA SER A 19 -23.34 -0.61 -31.31
C SER A 19 -22.33 0.51 -31.35
N SER A 20 -21.23 0.26 -32.05
CA SER A 20 -20.16 1.20 -32.36
C SER A 20 -20.57 2.03 -33.59
N ASP A 21 -20.50 3.35 -33.47
CA ASP A 21 -20.39 4.22 -34.64
C ASP A 21 -19.16 5.11 -34.51
N ILE A 22 -18.29 4.95 -35.51
CA ILE A 22 -17.08 5.70 -35.78
C ILE A 22 -17.47 7.00 -36.47
N THR A 23 -16.90 8.14 -36.08
CA THR A 23 -16.72 9.26 -37.00
C THR A 23 -15.42 10.01 -36.70
N ASN A 24 -14.51 9.96 -37.67
CA ASN A 24 -13.26 10.71 -37.79
C ASN A 24 -13.51 12.18 -38.14
N SER A 25 -12.63 13.08 -37.69
CA SER A 25 -12.01 14.16 -38.49
C SER A 25 -11.09 14.98 -37.57
N ASN A 26 -9.77 14.76 -37.58
CA ASN A 26 -8.74 15.37 -38.45
C ASN A 26 -8.45 16.87 -38.19
N ASN A 27 -7.17 17.09 -37.81
CA ASN A 27 -6.22 18.09 -38.33
C ASN A 27 -6.36 19.55 -37.85
N GLU A 28 -5.33 20.39 -37.67
CA GLU A 28 -3.89 20.42 -37.96
C GLU A 28 -3.32 21.64 -37.17
N LYS A 29 -2.17 21.55 -36.48
CA LYS A 29 -0.82 22.02 -36.90
C LYS A 29 -0.49 23.53 -36.73
N ASN A 30 0.49 23.78 -35.84
CA ASN A 30 1.59 24.77 -35.81
C ASN A 30 1.26 26.28 -36.03
N THR A 31 1.95 27.26 -35.44
CA THR A 31 3.40 27.52 -35.52
C THR A 31 3.79 28.74 -34.66
N SER A 32 4.99 28.67 -34.05
CA SER A 32 6.05 29.69 -33.83
C SER A 32 5.78 31.18 -34.16
N VAL A 33 6.30 32.10 -33.32
CA VAL A 33 7.44 32.99 -33.68
C VAL A 33 7.87 33.86 -32.48
N VAL A 34 9.19 34.08 -32.44
CA VAL A 34 10.07 34.68 -31.43
C VAL A 34 10.31 36.19 -31.65
N SER A 35 10.77 36.85 -30.57
CA SER A 35 11.69 38.00 -30.48
C SER A 35 11.15 39.44 -30.32
N GLY A 36 11.76 40.14 -29.36
CA GLY A 36 11.74 41.59 -29.19
C GLY A 36 12.46 42.01 -27.91
N ASP A 37 13.67 42.54 -28.07
CA ASP A 37 14.70 42.82 -27.07
C ASP A 37 14.60 44.23 -26.43
N SER A 38 15.45 44.47 -25.41
CA SER A 38 15.97 45.77 -24.91
C SER A 38 15.46 46.36 -23.57
N SER A 39 16.27 46.12 -22.53
CA SER A 39 17.04 47.10 -21.73
C SER A 39 16.41 48.02 -20.67
N THR A 40 16.77 47.68 -19.41
CA THR A 40 17.23 48.52 -18.27
C THR A 40 16.33 49.60 -17.68
N ASP A 41 15.93 49.42 -16.41
CA ASP A 41 16.46 50.30 -15.35
C ASP A 41 16.39 49.65 -13.95
N SER A 42 17.33 50.09 -13.11
CA SER A 42 17.75 49.50 -11.85
C SER A 42 16.83 49.76 -10.65
N SER A 43 16.65 48.76 -9.78
CA SER A 43 16.33 48.97 -8.36
C SER A 43 16.76 47.79 -7.49
N ILE A 44 17.83 48.03 -6.73
CA ILE A 44 18.30 47.45 -5.46
C ILE A 44 17.46 46.28 -4.91
N ASN A 45 17.99 45.05 -4.98
CA ASN A 45 17.51 43.94 -4.17
C ASN A 45 18.62 43.48 -3.23
N THR A 46 18.32 43.60 -1.94
CA THR A 46 19.13 43.23 -0.80
C THR A 46 19.57 41.77 -0.88
N GLU A 47 20.88 41.57 -0.86
CA GLU A 47 21.49 40.26 -0.62
C GLU A 47 21.22 39.87 0.85
N ILE A 48 20.27 38.95 1.05
CA ILE A 48 20.12 38.21 2.29
C ILE A 48 20.35 36.76 1.94
N THR A 49 21.53 36.26 2.29
CA THR A 49 21.84 34.84 2.34
C THR A 49 21.40 34.32 3.71
N PRO A 50 20.40 33.44 3.83
CA PRO A 50 20.29 32.55 4.96
C PRO A 50 20.95 31.23 4.57
N SER A 51 22.21 31.08 4.96
CA SER A 51 22.80 29.77 5.17
C SER A 51 22.09 29.15 6.38
N ILE A 52 21.03 28.40 6.12
CA ILE A 52 20.54 27.39 7.06
C ILE A 52 20.41 26.13 6.23
N GLU A 53 21.22 25.13 6.59
CA GLU A 53 21.00 23.74 6.23
C GLU A 53 19.54 23.38 6.55
N GLN A 54 18.67 23.49 5.55
CA GLN A 54 17.48 22.66 5.54
C GLN A 54 17.99 21.25 5.27
N ASN A 55 18.29 20.54 6.36
CA ASN A 55 17.96 19.12 6.42
C ASN A 55 16.50 19.04 5.95
N VAL A 56 16.33 18.71 4.67
CA VAL A 56 15.07 18.23 4.15
C VAL A 56 14.88 16.87 4.81
N LEU A 57 14.41 16.89 6.06
CA LEU A 57 13.58 15.81 6.56
C LEU A 57 12.42 15.80 5.57
N GLN A 58 12.45 14.88 4.60
CA GLN A 58 11.26 14.60 3.82
C GLN A 58 10.20 14.21 4.83
N ASP A 59 9.25 15.12 5.11
CA ASP A 59 8.06 14.81 5.90
C ASP A 59 7.41 13.59 5.22
N SER A 60 7.61 12.43 5.85
CA SER A 60 6.91 11.24 5.42
C SER A 60 5.42 11.48 5.71
N PRO A 61 4.52 11.06 4.82
CA PRO A 61 3.10 11.31 5.02
C PRO A 61 2.66 10.73 6.37
N VAL A 62 2.01 11.57 7.18
CA VAL A 62 1.48 11.17 8.49
C VAL A 62 -0.02 10.94 8.36
N TYR A 63 -0.47 9.74 8.71
CA TYR A 63 -1.88 9.36 8.67
C TYR A 63 -2.51 9.60 10.05
N VAL A 64 -3.09 10.78 10.26
CA VAL A 64 -3.59 11.18 11.58
C VAL A 64 -4.97 10.59 11.86
N ALA A 65 -5.17 10.06 13.07
CA ALA A 65 -6.47 9.59 13.51
C ALA A 65 -7.40 10.76 13.88
N LYS A 66 -8.70 10.64 13.63
CA LYS A 66 -9.69 11.70 13.91
C LYS A 66 -9.93 11.92 15.41
N ARG A 67 -9.55 10.96 16.26
CA ARG A 67 -9.69 11.05 17.72
C ARG A 67 -8.42 10.56 18.39
N GLU A 68 -7.99 11.26 19.43
CA GLU A 68 -6.85 10.84 20.24
C GLU A 68 -7.10 9.49 20.93
N GLY A 69 -6.12 8.60 20.87
CA GLY A 69 -6.10 7.31 21.57
C GLY A 69 -7.16 6.29 21.14
N LYS A 70 -7.91 6.54 20.06
CA LYS A 70 -8.92 5.63 19.54
C LYS A 70 -8.96 5.66 18.03
N VAL A 71 -9.30 4.54 17.41
CA VAL A 71 -9.74 4.52 16.02
C VAL A 71 -11.27 4.52 15.98
N ILE A 72 -11.85 5.14 14.96
CA ILE A 72 -13.29 5.14 14.70
C ILE A 72 -13.55 4.77 13.24
N VAL A 73 -14.78 4.34 12.91
CA VAL A 73 -15.16 4.00 11.53
C VAL A 73 -14.87 5.14 10.56
N GLN A 74 -14.98 6.41 11.00
CA GLN A 74 -14.68 7.56 10.16
C GLN A 74 -13.20 7.68 9.76
N ASP A 75 -12.29 6.97 10.43
CA ASP A 75 -10.88 6.88 10.04
C ASP A 75 -10.66 5.96 8.82
N SER A 76 -11.70 5.25 8.35
CA SER A 76 -11.59 4.22 7.31
C SER A 76 -10.99 4.72 6.00
N GLU A 77 -11.32 5.94 5.56
CA GLU A 77 -10.76 6.50 4.32
C GLU A 77 -9.27 6.77 4.46
N THR A 78 -8.83 7.36 5.57
CA THR A 78 -7.41 7.61 5.84
C THR A 78 -6.63 6.31 6.04
N ALA A 79 -7.22 5.33 6.72
CA ALA A 79 -6.65 3.99 6.86
C ALA A 79 -6.52 3.30 5.48
N TYR A 80 -7.55 3.43 4.63
CA TYR A 80 -7.53 2.90 3.27
C TYR A 80 -6.41 3.52 2.43
N GLU A 81 -6.27 4.86 2.44
CA GLU A 81 -5.19 5.55 1.72
C GLU A 81 -3.80 5.07 2.17
N MET A 82 -3.60 4.92 3.48
CA MET A 82 -2.37 4.37 4.06
C MET A 82 -2.10 2.95 3.56
N CYS A 83 -3.08 2.05 3.66
CA CYS A 83 -2.95 0.65 3.24
C CYS A 83 -2.68 0.53 1.73
N VAL A 84 -3.36 1.32 0.90
CA VAL A 84 -3.13 1.34 -0.56
C VAL A 84 -1.72 1.84 -0.88
N LYS A 85 -1.26 2.91 -0.22
CA LYS A 85 0.09 3.41 -0.42
C LYS A 85 1.14 2.37 0.00
N ALA A 86 0.94 1.72 1.14
CA ALA A 86 1.79 0.64 1.61
C ALA A 86 1.82 -0.52 0.59
N LEU A 87 0.67 -0.93 0.04
CA LEU A 87 0.59 -1.97 -0.99
C LEU A 87 1.36 -1.62 -2.25
N ILE A 88 1.17 -0.41 -2.78
CA ILE A 88 1.86 0.05 -3.99
C ILE A 88 3.38 -0.03 -3.77
N ASP A 89 3.86 0.45 -2.62
CA ASP A 89 5.28 0.42 -2.31
C ASP A 89 5.78 -1.02 -2.10
N TYR A 90 4.96 -1.89 -1.50
CA TYR A 90 5.28 -3.31 -1.31
C TYR A 90 5.44 -4.05 -2.63
N TYR A 91 4.50 -3.96 -3.57
CA TYR A 91 4.63 -4.67 -4.84
C TYR A 91 5.74 -4.12 -5.73
N LYS A 92 5.99 -2.80 -5.68
CA LYS A 92 7.16 -2.23 -6.35
C LYS A 92 8.46 -2.71 -5.71
N ALA A 93 8.50 -2.93 -4.40
CA ALA A 93 9.67 -3.49 -3.75
C ALA A 93 9.94 -4.94 -4.21
N ILE A 94 8.92 -5.80 -4.24
CA ILE A 94 9.13 -7.21 -4.57
C ILE A 94 9.34 -7.48 -6.08
N TRP A 95 8.76 -6.66 -6.98
CA TRP A 95 8.88 -6.89 -8.43
C TRP A 95 9.87 -5.95 -9.13
N ASN A 96 10.02 -4.71 -8.65
CA ASN A 96 10.85 -3.70 -9.32
C ASN A 96 12.14 -3.42 -8.52
N GLY A 97 12.33 -4.05 -7.36
CA GLY A 97 13.48 -3.79 -6.48
C GLY A 97 13.50 -2.37 -5.90
N SER A 98 12.35 -1.71 -5.81
CA SER A 98 12.24 -0.37 -5.22
C SER A 98 12.33 -0.41 -3.69
N ASP A 99 12.79 0.68 -3.07
CA ASP A 99 12.77 0.81 -1.62
C ASP A 99 11.34 1.06 -1.09
N ILE A 100 11.05 0.52 0.10
CA ILE A 100 9.85 0.82 0.89
C ILE A 100 10.24 1.32 2.28
N LYS A 101 9.69 2.48 2.67
CA LYS A 101 9.89 3.08 4.00
C LYS A 101 8.84 2.55 4.98
N LEU A 102 9.05 1.34 5.52
CA LEU A 102 8.07 0.67 6.41
C LEU A 102 7.71 1.50 7.65
N ASP A 103 8.62 2.31 8.18
CA ASP A 103 8.36 3.21 9.32
C ASP A 103 7.28 4.27 9.03
N THR A 104 6.92 4.49 7.77
CA THR A 104 5.79 5.37 7.39
C THR A 104 4.43 4.74 7.73
N PHE A 105 4.36 3.41 7.82
CA PHE A 105 3.10 2.67 7.92
C PHE A 105 3.00 1.80 9.18
N ILE A 106 4.14 1.35 9.72
CA ILE A 106 4.21 0.33 10.77
C ILE A 106 5.11 0.84 11.90
N GLU A 107 4.59 0.84 13.13
CA GLU A 107 5.38 1.18 14.32
C GLU A 107 6.10 -0.05 14.89
N ASN A 108 5.44 -1.21 14.90
CA ASN A 108 5.96 -2.42 15.56
C ASN A 108 7.20 -3.00 14.85
N ASP A 109 8.31 -3.09 15.57
CA ASP A 109 9.60 -3.58 15.02
C ASP A 109 9.56 -5.03 14.54
N ASN A 110 8.82 -5.92 15.22
CA ASN A 110 8.69 -7.32 14.78
C ASN A 110 7.92 -7.43 13.46
N LEU A 111 6.85 -6.66 13.29
CA LEU A 111 6.12 -6.60 12.02
C LEU A 111 7.00 -6.00 10.91
N LYS A 112 7.76 -4.94 11.19
CA LYS A 112 8.72 -4.39 10.22
C LYS A 112 9.76 -5.43 9.79
N GLN A 113 10.36 -6.14 10.74
CA GLN A 113 11.35 -7.18 10.45
C GLN A 113 10.72 -8.33 9.65
N TYR A 114 9.50 -8.75 10.00
CA TYR A 114 8.75 -9.74 9.23
C TYR A 114 8.53 -9.29 7.78
N MET A 115 8.07 -8.05 7.58
CA MET A 115 7.82 -7.48 6.26
C MET A 115 9.11 -7.37 5.44
N GLN A 116 10.24 -7.00 6.05
CA GLN A 116 11.54 -6.98 5.38
C GLN A 116 11.96 -8.36 4.88
N ILE A 117 11.83 -9.40 5.72
CA ILE A 117 12.13 -10.78 5.33
C ILE A 117 11.21 -11.22 4.18
N LYS A 118 9.90 -10.93 4.29
CA LYS A 118 8.89 -11.22 3.25
C LYS A 118 9.24 -10.53 1.93
N ILE A 119 9.58 -9.25 1.95
CA ILE A 119 9.95 -8.47 0.77
C ILE A 119 11.20 -9.06 0.11
N GLN A 120 12.26 -9.30 0.89
CA GLN A 120 13.50 -9.84 0.35
C GLN A 120 13.29 -11.22 -0.26
N SER A 121 12.58 -12.12 0.44
CA SER A 121 12.30 -13.46 -0.06
C SER A 121 11.51 -13.45 -1.36
N GLN A 122 10.54 -12.55 -1.50
CA GLN A 122 9.72 -12.44 -2.72
C GLN A 122 10.47 -11.74 -3.84
N TYR A 123 11.30 -10.74 -3.52
CA TYR A 123 12.19 -10.12 -4.49
C TYR A 123 13.19 -11.13 -5.07
N ASP A 124 13.84 -11.94 -4.23
CA ASP A 124 14.78 -12.97 -4.69
C ASP A 124 14.09 -13.94 -5.68
N LEU A 125 12.84 -14.35 -5.38
CA LEU A 125 12.04 -15.23 -6.25
C LEU A 125 11.64 -14.58 -7.59
N HIS A 126 11.34 -13.29 -7.61
CA HIS A 126 10.85 -12.59 -8.81
C HIS A 126 11.95 -11.91 -9.62
N SER A 127 13.09 -11.60 -8.99
CA SER A 127 14.22 -10.89 -9.61
C SER A 127 14.78 -11.62 -10.85
N GLU A 128 14.68 -12.96 -10.89
CA GLU A 128 15.09 -13.79 -12.02
C GLU A 128 14.23 -13.61 -13.29
N PHE A 129 13.07 -12.94 -13.19
CA PHE A 129 12.08 -12.78 -14.26
C PHE A 129 11.84 -11.30 -14.65
N THR A 130 12.77 -10.40 -14.29
CA THR A 130 12.58 -8.94 -14.22
C THR A 130 12.47 -8.21 -15.55
N ASP A 131 13.10 -8.68 -16.63
CA ASP A 131 13.20 -7.91 -17.89
C ASP A 131 11.85 -7.63 -18.61
N SER A 132 10.72 -8.16 -18.12
CA SER A 132 9.40 -7.94 -18.75
C SER A 132 8.18 -7.86 -17.81
N ASN A 133 8.39 -7.86 -16.48
CA ASN A 133 7.30 -8.05 -15.50
C ASN A 133 7.21 -6.99 -14.40
N GLU A 134 7.79 -5.80 -14.60
CA GLU A 134 7.68 -4.71 -13.63
C GLU A 134 6.22 -4.33 -13.34
N VAL A 135 5.93 -4.03 -12.08
CA VAL A 135 4.66 -3.50 -11.62
C VAL A 135 4.54 -2.04 -12.06
N GLN A 136 3.48 -1.74 -12.81
CA GLN A 136 3.16 -0.40 -13.32
C GLN A 136 2.23 0.33 -12.38
N ASN A 137 1.14 -0.34 -11.98
CA ASN A 137 0.13 0.21 -11.07
C ASN A 137 -0.66 -0.93 -10.40
N LEU A 138 -1.51 -0.54 -9.45
CA LEU A 138 -2.47 -1.39 -8.79
C LEU A 138 -3.88 -0.84 -9.04
N ASP A 139 -4.81 -1.75 -9.33
CA ASP A 139 -6.24 -1.47 -9.24
C ASP A 139 -6.79 -2.11 -7.96
N ILE A 140 -7.48 -1.31 -7.14
CA ILE A 140 -8.13 -1.78 -5.92
C ILE A 140 -9.61 -1.98 -6.24
N GLY A 141 -10.10 -3.20 -6.00
CA GLY A 141 -11.50 -3.53 -6.15
C GLY A 141 -12.38 -2.92 -5.04
N THR A 142 -13.63 -3.37 -4.97
CA THR A 142 -14.50 -3.01 -3.84
C THR A 142 -13.90 -3.56 -2.55
N TRP A 143 -13.49 -2.65 -1.65
CA TRP A 143 -12.90 -2.98 -0.36
C TRP A 143 -13.96 -3.06 0.73
N GLU A 144 -13.66 -3.83 1.78
CA GLU A 144 -14.51 -3.98 2.97
C GLU A 144 -13.82 -3.35 4.18
N VAL A 145 -14.62 -2.83 5.12
CA VAL A 145 -14.13 -2.32 6.40
C VAL A 145 -15.04 -2.71 7.54
N GLU A 146 -14.42 -3.19 8.61
CA GLU A 146 -15.08 -3.51 9.86
C GLU A 146 -14.36 -2.82 11.02
N TYR A 147 -15.13 -2.33 11.99
CA TYR A 147 -14.60 -1.76 13.22
C TYR A 147 -14.89 -2.71 14.38
N THR A 148 -13.87 -2.97 15.18
CA THR A 148 -13.98 -3.70 16.43
C THR A 148 -13.51 -2.81 17.58
N ASP A 149 -14.35 -2.66 18.60
CA ASP A 149 -13.98 -1.98 19.84
C ASP A 149 -13.27 -2.95 20.79
N ASP A 150 -12.25 -2.48 21.48
CA ASP A 150 -11.52 -3.24 22.48
C ASP A 150 -10.91 -2.33 23.56
N VAL A 151 -10.19 -2.94 24.50
CA VAL A 151 -9.58 -2.23 25.64
C VAL A 151 -8.50 -1.22 25.22
N ASP A 152 -7.96 -1.34 24.02
CA ASP A 152 -6.84 -0.54 23.49
C ASP A 152 -7.31 0.52 22.47
N GLY A 153 -8.60 0.87 22.49
CA GLY A 153 -9.16 1.93 21.63
C GLY A 153 -9.66 1.46 20.27
N GLY A 154 -9.81 0.14 20.09
CA GLY A 154 -10.36 -0.51 18.91
C GLY A 154 -9.37 -0.61 17.74
N PHE A 155 -9.80 -1.31 16.69
CA PHE A 155 -9.07 -1.44 15.43
C PHE A 155 -10.03 -1.47 14.24
N LEU A 156 -9.51 -1.11 13.06
CA LEU A 156 -10.17 -1.30 11.77
C LEU A 156 -9.58 -2.54 11.10
N TYR A 157 -10.44 -3.43 10.66
CA TYR A 157 -10.11 -4.47 9.69
C TYR A 157 -10.44 -3.95 8.29
N LEU A 158 -9.48 -4.00 7.37
CA LEU A 158 -9.67 -3.64 5.97
C LEU A 158 -9.33 -4.83 5.08
N LYS A 159 -10.18 -5.13 4.10
CA LYS A 159 -9.96 -6.18 3.10
C LYS A 159 -10.00 -5.58 1.70
N LEU A 160 -8.87 -5.67 1.02
CA LEU A 160 -8.63 -5.05 -0.27
C LEU A 160 -8.38 -6.15 -1.32
N PRO A 161 -9.34 -6.41 -2.22
CA PRO A 161 -9.04 -7.11 -3.47
C PRO A 161 -8.15 -6.23 -4.34
N VAL A 162 -7.00 -6.73 -4.76
CA VAL A 162 -5.97 -6.00 -5.52
C VAL A 162 -5.71 -6.72 -6.82
N GLN A 163 -5.67 -5.96 -7.92
CA GLN A 163 -5.11 -6.39 -9.19
C GLN A 163 -3.80 -5.64 -9.43
N ILE A 164 -2.69 -6.38 -9.45
CA ILE A 164 -1.35 -5.89 -9.73
C ILE A 164 -1.12 -5.96 -11.23
N ASN A 165 -1.08 -4.79 -11.87
CA ASN A 165 -0.86 -4.66 -13.30
C ASN A 165 0.64 -4.53 -13.59
N LYS A 166 1.15 -5.45 -14.39
CA LYS A 166 2.57 -5.51 -14.76
C LYS A 166 2.75 -5.11 -16.22
N THR A 167 3.99 -4.90 -16.63
CA THR A 167 4.33 -4.68 -18.04
C THR A 167 3.78 -5.80 -18.92
N THR A 168 3.85 -7.05 -18.44
CA THR A 168 3.24 -8.22 -19.09
C THR A 168 2.28 -8.91 -18.12
N GLY A 169 0.99 -8.84 -18.44
CA GLY A 169 -0.08 -9.51 -17.68
C GLY A 169 -0.42 -8.85 -16.34
N SER A 170 -1.23 -9.54 -15.56
CA SER A 170 -1.68 -9.09 -14.25
C SER A 170 -1.78 -10.26 -13.29
N TYR A 171 -1.71 -9.96 -12.00
CA TYR A 171 -1.90 -10.92 -10.92
C TYR A 171 -2.90 -10.34 -9.92
N GLY A 172 -3.80 -11.16 -9.39
CA GLY A 172 -4.88 -10.71 -8.52
C GLY A 172 -4.85 -11.46 -7.19
N GLU A 173 -4.97 -10.73 -6.09
CA GLU A 173 -5.07 -11.32 -4.76
C GLU A 173 -5.90 -10.46 -3.81
N VAL A 174 -6.17 -10.98 -2.62
CA VAL A 174 -6.82 -10.23 -1.54
C VAL A 174 -5.79 -10.01 -0.44
N THR A 175 -5.65 -8.75 -0.03
CA THR A 175 -4.83 -8.36 1.12
C THR A 175 -5.72 -7.85 2.24
N GLU A 176 -5.40 -8.23 3.45
CA GLU A 176 -6.12 -7.87 4.66
C GLU A 176 -5.19 -7.12 5.61
N PHE A 177 -5.74 -6.09 6.28
CA PHE A 177 -5.02 -5.25 7.23
C PHE A 177 -5.78 -5.10 8.53
N LEU A 178 -5.03 -5.01 9.63
CA LEU A 178 -5.50 -4.41 10.87
C LEU A 178 -4.83 -3.05 11.05
N VAL A 179 -5.63 -2.02 11.35
CA VAL A 179 -5.16 -0.64 11.57
C VAL A 179 -5.62 -0.15 12.94
N ARG A 180 -4.70 0.48 13.68
CA ARG A 180 -4.96 1.10 14.99
C ARG A 180 -4.48 2.53 15.05
N ASN A 181 -5.02 3.26 16.02
CA ASN A 181 -4.42 4.51 16.48
C ASN A 181 -3.30 4.22 17.48
N VAL A 182 -2.08 4.66 17.16
CA VAL A 182 -0.93 4.66 18.06
C VAL A 182 -0.40 6.09 18.11
N ASN A 183 -0.39 6.69 19.31
CA ASN A 183 0.10 8.05 19.56
C ASN A 183 -0.52 9.14 18.65
N GLY A 184 -1.80 8.99 18.29
CA GLY A 184 -2.52 9.93 17.43
C GLY A 184 -2.46 9.63 15.94
N ASN A 185 -1.67 8.63 15.53
CA ASN A 185 -1.51 8.24 14.13
C ASN A 185 -2.14 6.87 13.86
N LEU A 186 -2.72 6.71 12.69
CA LEU A 186 -3.12 5.42 12.15
C LEU A 186 -1.86 4.67 11.72
N VAL A 187 -1.73 3.42 12.15
CA VAL A 187 -0.64 2.52 11.78
C VAL A 187 -1.17 1.13 11.49
N ILE A 188 -0.50 0.43 10.59
CA ILE A 188 -0.75 -0.98 10.29
C ILE A 188 -0.18 -1.82 11.44
N VAL A 189 -1.04 -2.61 12.07
CA VAL A 189 -0.70 -3.51 13.16
C VAL A 189 -0.83 -4.98 12.79
N ASP A 190 -1.41 -5.32 11.64
CA ASP A 190 -1.24 -6.61 10.98
C ASP A 190 -1.43 -6.47 9.47
N TRP A 191 -0.71 -7.28 8.69
CA TRP A 191 -0.76 -7.35 7.23
C TRP A 191 -0.71 -8.81 6.81
N TYR A 192 -1.76 -9.27 6.12
CA TYR A 192 -1.86 -10.65 5.66
C TYR A 192 -2.35 -10.76 4.21
N THR A 193 -1.87 -11.77 3.50
CA THR A 193 -2.27 -12.12 2.13
C THR A 193 -2.46 -13.62 2.06
N GLY A 194 -3.70 -14.09 1.92
CA GLY A 194 -4.03 -15.52 1.98
C GLY A 194 -3.82 -16.32 0.69
N ALA A 195 -3.28 -15.73 -0.38
CA ALA A 195 -3.04 -16.43 -1.64
C ALA A 195 -2.06 -17.61 -1.44
N LYS A 196 -2.28 -18.73 -2.15
CA LYS A 196 -1.55 -19.99 -1.90
C LYS A 196 -0.04 -19.90 -2.15
N ASP A 197 0.33 -19.03 -3.07
CA ASP A 197 1.69 -18.69 -3.46
C ASP A 197 2.26 -17.50 -2.67
N SER A 198 1.48 -16.92 -1.75
CA SER A 198 1.96 -15.83 -0.90
C SER A 198 2.96 -16.33 0.14
N TYR A 199 3.86 -15.42 0.54
CA TYR A 199 4.76 -15.67 1.67
C TYR A 199 3.99 -15.96 2.98
N ASP A 200 2.89 -15.25 3.20
CA ASP A 200 2.12 -15.39 4.44
C ASP A 200 1.45 -16.76 4.52
N PHE A 201 1.00 -17.33 3.40
CA PHE A 201 0.47 -18.69 3.36
C PHE A 201 1.53 -19.70 3.81
N LEU A 202 2.76 -19.56 3.32
CA LEU A 202 3.87 -20.48 3.65
C LEU A 202 4.32 -20.37 5.11
N VAL A 203 4.34 -19.16 5.67
CA VAL A 203 4.84 -18.91 7.03
C VAL A 203 3.74 -18.92 8.07
N ARG A 204 2.63 -18.22 7.83
CA ARG A 204 1.52 -18.04 8.78
C ARG A 204 0.42 -19.10 8.61
N GLY A 205 0.31 -19.72 7.43
CA GLY A 205 -0.64 -20.79 7.13
C GLY A 205 -1.84 -20.32 6.30
N GLU A 206 -2.65 -21.28 5.86
CA GLU A 206 -3.86 -21.07 5.07
C GLU A 206 -5.03 -20.51 5.91
N ASN A 207 -5.85 -19.65 5.30
CA ASN A 207 -7.14 -19.17 5.83
C ASN A 207 -7.07 -18.61 7.26
N LEU A 208 -5.98 -17.92 7.59
CA LEU A 208 -5.86 -17.24 8.86
C LEU A 208 -6.85 -16.07 8.91
N THR A 209 -7.72 -16.03 9.91
CA THR A 209 -8.50 -14.82 10.23
C THR A 209 -7.58 -13.86 10.98
N ILE A 210 -7.42 -12.63 10.49
CA ILE A 210 -6.68 -11.60 11.21
C ILE A 210 -7.63 -10.80 12.11
N ASP A 211 -7.57 -11.06 13.42
CA ASP A 211 -8.40 -10.40 14.44
C ASP A 211 -7.59 -9.99 15.68
N ASN A 212 -6.30 -10.29 15.70
CA ASN A 212 -5.41 -10.02 16.82
C ASN A 212 -4.36 -8.94 16.44
N PRO A 213 -4.64 -7.66 16.69
CA PRO A 213 -3.70 -6.58 16.40
C PRO A 213 -2.43 -6.60 17.27
N ASN A 214 -2.38 -7.44 18.30
CA ASN A 214 -1.23 -7.59 19.20
C ASN A 214 -0.36 -8.82 18.84
N ILE A 215 -0.61 -9.47 17.70
CA ILE A 215 0.08 -10.70 17.28
C ILE A 215 1.61 -10.53 17.12
N TRP A 216 2.08 -9.30 16.92
CA TRP A 216 3.51 -8.96 16.75
C TRP A 216 4.18 -8.45 18.02
N ASN A 217 3.51 -8.47 19.18
CA ASN A 217 4.16 -8.12 20.45
C ASN A 217 5.23 -9.15 20.83
N GLU A 218 5.05 -10.40 20.39
CA GLU A 218 6.02 -11.47 20.50
C GLU A 218 6.78 -11.65 19.19
N SER A 219 8.03 -12.12 19.28
CA SER A 219 8.92 -12.34 18.12
C SER A 219 8.75 -13.70 17.43
N GLU A 220 7.75 -14.51 17.83
CA GLU A 220 7.60 -15.89 17.35
C GLU A 220 7.44 -15.99 15.82
N TRP A 221 6.69 -15.08 15.20
CA TRP A 221 6.52 -15.03 13.74
C TRP A 221 7.79 -14.61 13.00
N VAL A 222 8.59 -13.72 13.61
CA VAL A 222 9.91 -13.33 13.09
C VAL A 222 10.83 -14.54 13.10
N LYS A 223 10.97 -15.21 14.25
CA LYS A 223 11.79 -16.44 14.37
C LYS A 223 11.34 -17.53 13.40
N LYS A 224 10.03 -17.68 13.16
CA LYS A 224 9.50 -18.64 12.18
C LYS A 224 9.89 -18.26 10.75
N SER A 225 9.88 -16.98 10.41
CA SER A 225 10.27 -16.45 9.11
C SER A 225 11.76 -16.64 8.82
N GLU A 226 12.61 -16.35 9.80
CA GLU A 226 14.06 -16.57 9.68
C GLU A 226 14.39 -18.05 9.43
N ARG A 227 13.73 -18.97 10.16
CA ARG A 227 13.87 -20.42 9.91
C ARG A 227 13.46 -20.81 8.49
N LYS A 228 12.33 -20.26 8.00
CA LYS A 228 11.84 -20.53 6.65
C LYS A 228 12.78 -20.00 5.57
N GLN A 229 13.33 -18.80 5.76
CA GLN A 229 14.33 -18.25 4.85
C GLN A 229 15.58 -19.14 4.77
N ILE A 230 16.05 -19.69 5.90
CA ILE A 230 17.16 -20.65 5.91
C ILE A 230 16.80 -21.96 5.19
N GLU A 231 15.58 -22.48 5.38
CA GLU A 231 15.10 -23.68 4.66
C GLU A 231 15.11 -23.46 3.14
N PHE A 232 14.63 -22.31 2.68
CA PHE A 232 14.60 -21.97 1.25
C PHE A 232 16.01 -21.80 0.67
N SER A 233 16.90 -21.08 1.36
CA SER A 233 18.29 -20.88 0.92
C SER A 233 19.15 -22.14 1.01
N GLY A 234 18.84 -23.04 1.95
CA GLY A 234 19.55 -24.30 2.16
C GLY A 234 19.12 -25.43 1.21
N SER A 235 17.94 -25.33 0.59
CA SER A 235 17.45 -26.30 -0.39
C SER A 235 18.08 -26.14 -1.78
N THR A 236 18.85 -25.08 -2.01
CA THR A 236 19.47 -24.74 -3.31
C THR A 236 20.92 -25.23 -3.44
N ARG A 237 21.35 -26.23 -2.66
CA ARG A 237 22.70 -26.82 -2.73
C ARG A 237 22.71 -28.28 -3.15
#